data_AF-A0A7S2QN63-F1
#
_entry.id   AF-A0A7S2QN63-F1
#
_cell.length_a   1.000
_cell.length_b   1.000
_cell.length_c   1.000
_cell.angle_alpha   90.00
_cell.angle_beta   90.00
_cell.angle_gamma   90.00
#
_symmetry.space_group_name_H-M   'P 1'
#
loop_
_entity.id
_entity.type
_entity.pdbx_description
1 polymer ?
#
loop_
_entity_poly.entity_id
_entity_poly.type
_entity_poly.pdbx_seq_one_letter_code
_entity_poly.pdbx_strand_id
1 'polypeptide(L)'
;RPQFRREAASGPAQRLAVLAGSWSMQITSGSDMPKNFGTIQVPFAPQALLGLASKVSPYEVVWYRRELRLPEGWCAGADMAVASHRVVLHIDACDWECTVFIGG
;
A
#
# COMPACT_ATOMS: atom_id res chain seq x y z
N ARG A 1 -2.47 -0.21 -22.80
CA ARG A 1 -1.83 0.13 -21.51
C ARG A 1 -1.40 1.59 -21.58
N PRO A 2 -2.02 2.52 -20.83
CA PRO A 2 -1.52 3.89 -20.78
C PRO A 2 -0.22 3.90 -19.96
N GLN A 3 0.89 4.27 -20.59
CA GLN A 3 2.12 4.59 -19.85
C GLN A 3 1.96 5.99 -19.28
N PHE A 4 1.80 6.10 -17.96
CA PHE A 4 1.91 7.38 -17.28
C PHE A 4 3.34 7.91 -17.43
N ARG A 5 3.50 9.04 -18.13
CA ARG A 5 4.77 9.73 -18.28
C ARG A 5 5.24 10.18 -16.89
N ARG A 6 6.40 9.69 -16.45
CA ARG A 6 7.07 10.23 -15.25
C ARG A 6 7.59 11.63 -15.58
N GLU A 7 6.89 12.66 -15.14
CA GLU A 7 7.53 13.97 -15.01
C GLU A 7 8.65 13.85 -13.98
N ALA A 8 9.85 14.28 -14.37
CA ALA A 8 11.04 14.21 -13.56
C ALA A 8 10.83 15.03 -12.28
N ALA A 9 10.92 14.38 -11.12
CA ALA A 9 11.01 15.08 -9.85
C ALA A 9 12.32 15.89 -9.86
N SER A 10 12.23 17.19 -9.65
CA SER A 10 13.34 18.16 -9.75
C SER A 10 14.27 18.16 -8.52
N GLY A 11 14.25 17.11 -7.70
CA GLY A 11 15.12 16.92 -6.54
C GLY A 11 15.44 15.44 -6.31
N PRO A 12 16.43 15.11 -5.44
CA PRO A 12 16.75 13.72 -5.15
C PRO A 12 15.53 13.01 -4.57
N ALA A 13 15.02 11.99 -5.27
CA ALA A 13 13.94 11.16 -4.79
C ALA A 13 14.42 10.42 -3.53
N GLN A 14 13.96 10.85 -2.37
CA GLN A 14 14.26 10.16 -1.12
C GLN A 14 13.37 8.92 -1.03
N ARG A 15 13.97 7.72 -1.06
CA ARG A 15 13.24 6.47 -0.77
C ARG A 15 12.96 6.42 0.72
N LEU A 16 11.80 6.93 1.12
CA LEU A 16 11.46 7.11 2.53
C LEU A 16 11.28 5.82 3.31
N ALA A 17 10.65 4.80 2.71
CA ALA A 17 10.28 3.60 3.44
C ALA A 17 10.18 2.37 2.54
N VAL A 18 10.82 1.28 2.95
CA VAL A 18 10.51 -0.06 2.45
C VAL A 18 9.28 -0.54 3.19
N LEU A 19 8.21 -0.88 2.47
CA LEU A 19 6.95 -1.33 3.07
C LEU A 19 6.92 -2.84 3.36
N ALA A 20 8.07 -3.50 3.39
CA ALA A 20 8.18 -4.88 3.86
C ALA A 20 7.91 -4.98 5.37
N GLY A 21 7.64 -6.19 5.84
CA GLY A 21 7.41 -6.50 7.26
C GLY A 21 5.95 -6.75 7.59
N SER A 22 5.56 -6.46 8.83
CA SER A 22 4.25 -6.79 9.37
C SER A 22 3.13 -5.90 8.80
N TRP A 23 2.07 -6.52 8.31
CA TRP A 23 0.85 -5.87 7.84
C TRP A 23 -0.38 -6.50 8.48
N SER A 24 -1.41 -5.68 8.70
CA SER A 24 -2.73 -6.20 9.02
C SER A 24 -3.37 -6.78 7.76
N MET A 25 -3.92 -7.98 7.85
CA MET A 25 -4.46 -8.67 6.69
C MET A 25 -5.70 -9.50 7.02
N GLN A 26 -6.63 -9.60 6.08
CA GLN A 26 -7.79 -10.47 6.19
C GLN A 26 -8.31 -10.92 4.82
N ILE A 27 -8.92 -12.11 4.76
CA ILE A 27 -9.64 -12.61 3.59
C ILE A 27 -11.14 -12.52 3.87
N THR A 28 -11.92 -12.01 2.91
CA THR A 28 -13.39 -11.92 3.02
C THR A 28 -14.07 -12.54 1.81
N SER A 29 -15.22 -13.16 2.03
CA SER A 29 -16.15 -13.54 0.96
C SER A 29 -16.96 -12.30 0.57
N GLY A 30 -16.51 -11.55 -0.44
CA GLY A 30 -17.11 -10.28 -0.89
C GLY A 30 -16.23 -9.04 -0.67
N SER A 31 -16.74 -7.88 -1.09
CA SER A 31 -16.00 -6.61 -1.18
C SER A 31 -16.16 -5.68 0.02
N ASP A 32 -16.76 -6.14 1.11
CA ASP A 32 -16.90 -5.34 2.33
C ASP A 32 -15.58 -5.33 3.12
N MET A 33 -15.18 -4.15 3.59
CA MET A 33 -13.98 -4.02 4.42
C MET A 33 -14.18 -4.76 5.75
N PRO A 34 -13.27 -5.67 6.13
CA PRO A 34 -13.42 -6.45 7.35
C PRO A 34 -13.24 -5.58 8.59
N LYS A 35 -13.94 -5.95 9.67
CA LYS A 35 -13.79 -5.32 10.99
C LYS A 35 -12.58 -5.84 11.76
N ASN A 36 -12.23 -7.09 11.53
CA ASN A 36 -11.15 -7.79 12.23
C ASN A 36 -10.05 -8.16 11.24
N PHE A 37 -8.81 -7.90 11.63
CA PHE A 37 -7.63 -8.22 10.84
C PHE A 37 -6.70 -9.15 11.63
N GLY A 38 -6.16 -10.14 10.91
CA GLY A 38 -4.98 -10.87 11.33
C GLY A 38 -3.71 -10.11 10.96
N THR A 39 -2.59 -10.84 10.89
CA THR A 39 -1.28 -10.28 10.53
C THR A 39 -0.59 -11.16 9.50
N ILE A 40 0.11 -10.55 8.54
CA ILE A 40 0.94 -11.22 7.54
C ILE A 40 2.28 -10.49 7.38
N GLN A 41 3.32 -11.22 6.95
CA GLN A 41 4.60 -10.63 6.58
C GLN A 41 4.64 -10.37 5.06
N VAL A 42 4.69 -9.09 4.67
CA VAL A 42 4.91 -8.67 3.29
C VAL A 42 6.41 -8.72 2.97
N PRO A 43 6.81 -9.27 1.81
CA PRO A 43 6.01 -9.44 0.59
C PRO A 43 5.44 -10.85 0.35
N PHE A 44 5.29 -11.69 1.38
CA PHE A 44 4.73 -13.03 1.17
C PHE A 44 3.22 -12.95 0.95
N ALA A 45 2.76 -13.54 -0.16
CA ALA A 45 1.34 -13.67 -0.45
C ALA A 45 0.65 -14.61 0.56
N PRO A 46 -0.68 -14.53 0.74
CA PRO A 46 -1.39 -15.34 1.74
C PRO A 46 -1.27 -16.84 1.48
N GLN A 47 -1.13 -17.23 0.20
CA GLN A 47 -0.94 -18.62 -0.23
C GLN A 47 0.47 -19.14 0.02
N ALA A 48 1.46 -18.28 0.25
CA ALA A 48 2.83 -18.71 0.50
C ALA A 48 2.97 -19.36 1.88
N LEU A 49 3.91 -20.31 2.01
CA LEU A 49 4.22 -20.96 3.29
C LEU A 49 4.70 -19.95 4.35
N LEU A 50 5.48 -18.95 3.93
CA LEU A 50 5.94 -17.85 4.79
C LEU A 50 4.88 -16.75 4.99
N GLY A 51 3.74 -16.87 4.31
CA GLY A 51 2.55 -16.06 4.51
C GLY A 51 1.61 -16.76 5.49
N LEU A 52 0.48 -17.27 4.99
CA LEU A 52 -0.54 -17.96 5.78
C LEU A 52 -0.82 -19.39 5.30
N ALA A 53 -0.12 -19.87 4.26
CA ALA A 53 -0.39 -21.14 3.58
C ALA A 53 -1.89 -21.36 3.25
N SER A 54 -2.62 -20.27 3.03
CA SER A 54 -4.08 -20.27 2.89
C SER A 54 -4.47 -20.22 1.41
N LYS A 55 -5.51 -20.96 1.01
CA LYS A 55 -6.06 -20.82 -0.35
C LYS A 55 -6.93 -19.57 -0.41
N VAL A 56 -6.83 -18.82 -1.50
CA VAL A 56 -7.72 -17.71 -1.83
C VAL A 56 -8.45 -18.10 -3.11
N SER A 57 -9.77 -18.09 -3.06
CA SER A 57 -10.64 -18.38 -4.20
C SER A 57 -10.89 -17.12 -5.05
N PRO A 58 -11.36 -17.27 -6.30
CA PRO A 58 -11.71 -16.14 -7.16
C PRO A 58 -12.85 -15.24 -6.65
N TYR A 59 -13.59 -15.68 -5.62
CA TYR A 59 -14.73 -14.96 -5.04
C TYR A 59 -14.37 -14.27 -3.71
N GLU A 60 -13.10 -14.36 -3.31
CA GLU A 60 -12.60 -13.77 -2.08
C GLU A 60 -11.76 -12.53 -2.37
N VAL A 61 -11.81 -11.58 -1.44
CA VAL A 61 -10.99 -10.37 -1.46
C VAL A 61 -9.95 -10.47 -0.38
N VAL A 62 -8.71 -10.13 -0.74
CA VAL A 62 -7.58 -10.06 0.20
C VAL A 62 -7.37 -8.60 0.59
N TRP A 63 -7.62 -8.30 1.85
CA TRP A 63 -7.43 -6.98 2.42
C TRP A 63 -6.05 -6.86 3.05
N TYR A 64 -5.30 -5.84 2.67
CA TYR A 64 -4.08 -5.42 3.34
C TYR A 64 -4.27 -4.04 3.93
N ARG A 65 -3.83 -3.84 5.17
CA ARG A 65 -3.86 -2.55 5.86
C ARG A 65 -2.53 -2.29 6.55
N ARG A 66 -2.03 -1.07 6.40
CA ARG A 66 -0.87 -0.55 7.13
C ARG A 66 -0.98 0.94 7.33
N GLU A 67 -0.64 1.38 8.53
CA GLU A 67 -0.50 2.80 8.84
C GLU A 67 0.89 3.27 8.45
N LEU A 68 0.95 4.38 7.73
CA LEU A 68 2.19 5.01 7.29
C LEU A 68 2.29 6.38 7.93
N ARG A 69 3.43 6.65 8.56
CA ARG A 69 3.75 8.00 9.05
C ARG A 69 4.63 8.68 8.02
N LEU A 70 4.11 9.76 7.44
CA LEU A 70 4.92 10.63 6.61
C LEU A 70 5.84 11.47 7.50
N PRO A 71 7.04 11.85 7.02
CA PRO A 71 7.91 12.74 7.75
C PRO A 71 7.21 14.07 8.07
N GLU A 72 7.57 14.66 9.21
CA GLU A 72 7.09 15.98 9.61
C GLU A 72 7.44 17.03 8.55
N GLY A 73 6.52 17.98 8.30
CA GLY A 73 6.71 19.04 7.30
C GLY A 73 6.30 18.67 5.86
N TRP A 74 6.01 17.39 5.56
CA TRP A 74 5.51 16.99 4.24
C TRP A 74 4.05 17.39 3.98
N CYS A 75 3.29 17.62 5.05
CA CYS A 75 1.88 18.03 5.02
C CYS A 75 1.68 19.52 5.38
N ALA A 76 2.74 20.34 5.40
CA ALA A 76 2.60 21.78 5.64
C ALA A 76 1.74 22.39 4.52
N GLY A 77 0.59 22.96 4.92
CA GLY A 77 -0.53 23.28 4.05
C GLY A 77 -0.27 24.39 3.02
N ALA A 78 -1.29 24.59 2.17
CA ALA A 78 -1.33 25.51 1.04
C ALA A 78 -1.11 27.01 1.37
N ASP A 79 -1.05 27.37 2.66
CA ASP A 79 -0.63 28.70 3.13
C ASP A 79 0.76 28.57 3.78
N MET A 80 1.73 29.31 3.22
CA MET A 80 3.16 29.41 3.59
C MET A 80 4.09 28.57 2.69
N ALA A 81 4.52 29.20 1.58
CA ALA A 81 5.84 29.13 0.91
C ALA A 81 6.78 27.92 1.08
N VAL A 82 6.27 26.71 1.34
CA VAL A 82 7.03 25.47 1.43
C VAL A 82 6.63 24.63 0.22
N ALA A 83 7.64 24.16 -0.52
CA ALA A 83 7.42 23.32 -1.69
C ALA A 83 6.52 22.12 -1.33
N SER A 84 5.44 21.94 -2.08
CA SER A 84 4.58 20.77 -1.98
C SER A 84 5.39 19.52 -2.31
N HIS A 85 5.40 18.57 -1.37
CA HIS A 85 6.15 17.32 -1.53
C HIS A 85 5.33 16.32 -2.34
N ARG A 86 5.93 15.78 -3.41
CA ARG A 86 5.31 14.71 -4.19
C ARG A 86 5.57 13.36 -3.52
N VAL A 87 4.52 12.74 -2.99
CA VAL A 87 4.57 11.38 -2.45
C VAL A 87 4.13 10.38 -3.53
N VAL A 88 4.92 9.34 -3.74
CA VAL A 88 4.60 8.27 -4.71
C VAL A 88 4.62 6.94 -3.98
N LEU A 89 3.47 6.25 -3.95
CA LEU A 89 3.37 4.86 -3.54
C LEU A 89 3.79 3.97 -4.72
N HIS A 90 4.86 3.20 -4.54
CA HIS A 90 5.32 2.24 -5.54
C HIS A 90 4.97 0.83 -5.08
N ILE A 91 4.12 0.14 -5.85
CA ILE A 91 3.80 -1.28 -5.67
C ILE A 91 4.56 -2.01 -6.77
N ASP A 92 5.64 -2.70 -6.40
CA ASP A 92 6.52 -3.36 -7.37
C ASP A 92 5.78 -4.49 -8.13
N ALA A 93 4.89 -5.20 -7.43
CA ALA A 93 4.02 -6.21 -8.03
C ALA A 93 2.73 -6.37 -7.20
N CYS A 94 1.64 -6.69 -7.88
CA CYS A 94 0.40 -7.13 -7.27
C CYS A 94 -0.28 -8.15 -8.18
N ASP A 95 -0.73 -9.26 -7.61
CA ASP A 95 -1.47 -10.31 -8.29
C ASP A 95 -2.81 -10.53 -7.56
N TRP A 96 -3.98 -10.49 -8.22
CA TRP A 96 -4.26 -10.19 -9.65
C TRP A 96 -4.71 -8.74 -9.90
N GLU A 97 -5.52 -8.18 -9.01
CA GLU A 97 -6.04 -6.81 -9.07
C GLU A 97 -5.88 -6.16 -7.70
N CYS A 98 -5.56 -4.87 -7.67
CA CYS A 98 -5.46 -4.11 -6.44
C CYS A 98 -6.11 -2.74 -6.58
N THR A 99 -6.95 -2.46 -5.59
CA THR A 99 -7.49 -1.13 -5.31
C THR A 99 -6.86 -0.62 -4.03
N VAL A 100 -6.35 0.60 -4.06
CA VAL A 100 -5.70 1.24 -2.91
C VAL A 100 -6.60 2.35 -2.39
N PHE A 101 -6.86 2.33 -1.09
CA PHE A 101 -7.59 3.37 -0.37
C PHE A 101 -6.62 4.10 0.57
N ILE A 102 -6.71 5.42 0.65
CA ILE A 102 -5.90 6.26 1.55
C ILE A 102 -6.86 7.10 2.38
N GLY A 103 -6.83 6.93 3.71
CA GLY A 103 -7.68 7.69 4.64
C GLY A 103 -9.08 7.12 4.84
N GLY A 104 -9.42 5.99 4.19
CA GLY A 104 -10.77 5.41 4.20
C GLY A 104 -11.53 5.84 2.97
#